data_AF-A0A8I1MY46-F1
#
_entry.id   AF-A0A8I1MY46-F1
#
_cell.length_a   1.000
_cell.length_b   1.000
_cell.length_c   1.000
_cell.angle_alpha   90.00
_cell.angle_beta   90.00
_cell.angle_gamma   90.00
#
_symmetry.space_group_name_H-M   'P 1'
#
loop_
_entity.id
_entity.type
_entity.pdbx_description
1 polymer ?
#
loop_
_entity_poly.entity_id
_entity_poly.type
_entity_poly.pdbx_seq_one_letter_code
_entity_poly.pdbx_strand_id
1 'polypeptide(L)'
;MNVPVVTRPLTEREHNLAQWMLEHGSPEAAAFQAQLECAEATTWRCPCGCASFNFKIEGKPDAPPGVHILGDFVVGKGDEMFGIFIFESGGILSGLEVYRLAAEASPVLPAPEQLRPWSEPNIGSAIEVCGNGRNDG
;
A
#
# COMPACT_ATOMS: atom_id res chain seq x y z
N MET A 1 -19.45 8.08 -20.33
CA MET A 1 -20.57 8.01 -19.36
C MET A 1 -19.94 8.04 -17.98
N ASN A 2 -20.05 9.14 -17.23
CA ASN A 2 -19.56 9.23 -15.85
C ASN A 2 -20.59 8.58 -14.95
N VAL A 3 -20.35 7.34 -14.52
CA VAL A 3 -21.13 6.74 -13.44
C VAL A 3 -20.77 7.52 -12.17
N PRO A 4 -21.72 8.15 -11.46
CA PRO A 4 -21.41 8.80 -10.19
C PRO A 4 -20.88 7.74 -9.24
N VAL A 5 -19.59 7.85 -8.92
CA VAL A 5 -18.95 6.96 -7.95
C VAL A 5 -19.56 7.29 -6.60
N VAL A 6 -20.35 6.37 -6.06
CA VAL A 6 -20.90 6.53 -4.71
C VAL A 6 -19.74 6.36 -3.74
N THR A 7 -19.44 7.43 -3.02
CA THR A 7 -18.40 7.48 -1.99
C THR A 7 -19.02 7.43 -0.61
N ARG A 8 -18.19 7.07 0.37
CA ARG A 8 -18.52 7.12 1.80
C ARG A 8 -17.29 7.62 2.56
N PRO A 9 -17.48 8.20 3.75
CA PRO A 9 -16.37 8.50 4.64
C PRO A 9 -15.54 7.24 4.93
N LEU A 10 -14.22 7.41 5.05
CA LEU A 10 -13.34 6.34 5.54
C LEU A 10 -13.76 5.96 6.95
N THR A 11 -13.68 4.67 7.24
CA THR A 11 -13.75 4.19 8.63
C THR A 11 -12.42 4.49 9.33
N GLU A 12 -12.44 4.58 10.67
CA GLU A 12 -11.23 4.76 11.47
C GLU A 12 -10.15 3.71 11.16
N ARG A 13 -10.56 2.46 10.88
CA ARG A 13 -9.64 1.39 10.47
C ARG A 13 -8.97 1.66 9.13
N GLU A 14 -9.73 2.09 8.12
CA GLU A 14 -9.20 2.41 6.79
C GLU A 14 -8.26 3.61 6.84
N HIS A 15 -8.65 4.63 7.60
CA HIS A 15 -7.85 5.84 7.78
C HIS A 15 -6.53 5.52 8.48
N ASN A 16 -6.57 4.85 9.64
CA ASN A 16 -5.36 4.50 10.39
C ASN A 16 -4.44 3.57 9.58
N LEU A 17 -5.01 2.64 8.82
CA LEU A 17 -4.26 1.75 7.94
C LEU A 17 -3.55 2.52 6.82
N ALA A 18 -4.29 3.35 6.08
CA ALA A 18 -3.73 4.15 5.00
C ALA A 18 -2.68 5.13 5.52
N GLN A 19 -2.94 5.79 6.65
CA GLN A 19 -1.99 6.70 7.29
C GLN A 19 -0.68 5.97 7.62
N TRP A 20 -0.77 4.82 8.30
CA TRP A 20 0.41 4.04 8.67
C TRP A 20 1.21 3.60 7.44
N MET A 21 0.52 3.17 6.37
CA MET A 21 1.16 2.77 5.11
C MET A 21 1.83 3.95 4.40
N LEU A 22 1.28 5.17 4.49
CA LEU A 22 1.93 6.38 3.94
C LEU A 22 3.11 6.83 4.81
N GLU A 23 3.05 6.63 6.13
CA GLU A 23 4.15 6.96 7.05
C GLU A 23 5.34 5.99 6.93
N HIS A 24 5.07 4.72 6.69
CA HIS A 24 6.09 3.65 6.60
C HIS A 24 6.44 3.26 5.15
N GLY A 25 5.76 3.86 4.17
CA GLY A 25 5.97 3.63 2.75
C GLY A 25 7.14 4.44 2.20
N SER A 26 6.99 4.93 0.98
CA SER A 26 7.97 5.77 0.30
C SER A 26 8.01 7.17 0.93
N PRO A 27 9.15 7.89 0.84
CA PRO A 27 9.24 9.26 1.33
C PRO A 27 8.23 10.21 0.66
N GLU A 28 7.84 9.91 -0.58
CA GLU A 28 6.87 10.68 -1.36
C GLU A 28 5.44 10.48 -0.86
N ALA A 29 5.16 9.35 -0.20
CA ALA A 29 3.86 9.03 0.38
C ALA A 29 3.43 10.04 1.46
N ALA A 30 4.39 10.65 2.17
CA ALA A 30 4.12 11.70 3.15
C ALA A 30 3.37 12.91 2.56
N ALA A 31 3.58 13.22 1.26
CA ALA A 31 2.87 14.32 0.58
C ALA A 31 1.37 14.05 0.38
N PHE A 32 0.94 12.79 0.49
CA PHE A 32 -0.45 12.36 0.31
C PHE A 32 -1.24 12.29 1.61
N GLN A 33 -0.61 12.49 2.77
CA GLN A 33 -1.32 12.51 4.07
C GLN A 33 -2.40 13.60 4.11
N ALA A 34 -2.11 14.79 3.56
CA ALA A 34 -3.10 15.86 3.44
C ALA A 34 -4.27 15.48 2.50
N GLN A 35 -4.03 14.61 1.51
CA GLN A 35 -5.12 14.10 0.67
C GLN A 35 -5.97 13.08 1.41
N LEU A 36 -5.36 12.27 2.30
CA LEU A 36 -6.06 11.27 3.10
C LEU A 36 -7.13 11.90 4.01
N GLU A 37 -6.87 13.10 4.54
CA GLU A 37 -7.83 13.85 5.39
C GLU A 37 -9.12 14.24 4.63
N CYS A 38 -9.02 14.45 3.31
CA CYS A 38 -10.16 14.75 2.43
C CYS A 38 -10.51 13.56 1.51
N ALA A 39 -10.02 12.37 1.82
CA ALA A 39 -10.32 11.17 1.06
C ALA A 39 -11.67 10.59 1.49
N GLU A 40 -12.34 9.98 0.53
CA GLU A 40 -13.52 9.14 0.74
C GLU A 40 -13.27 7.76 0.13
N ALA A 41 -13.77 6.72 0.77
CA ALA A 41 -13.72 5.37 0.21
C ALA A 41 -14.85 5.21 -0.81
N THR A 42 -14.51 4.74 -2.00
CA THR A 42 -15.51 4.34 -2.99
C THR A 42 -16.26 3.09 -2.51
N THR A 43 -17.54 2.97 -2.86
CA THR A 43 -18.34 1.76 -2.60
C THR A 43 -17.98 0.59 -3.51
N TRP A 44 -17.03 0.79 -4.43
CA TRP A 44 -16.51 -0.27 -5.27
C TRP A 44 -15.81 -1.35 -4.42
N ARG A 45 -16.06 -2.61 -4.76
CA ARG A 45 -15.43 -3.76 -4.12
C ARG A 45 -14.87 -4.68 -5.18
N CYS A 46 -13.73 -5.31 -4.89
CA CYS A 46 -13.20 -6.34 -5.78
C CYS A 46 -14.22 -7.48 -5.93
N PRO A 47 -14.53 -7.94 -7.16
CA PRO A 47 -15.38 -9.12 -7.36
C PRO A 47 -14.76 -10.41 -6.77
N CYS A 48 -13.46 -10.39 -6.50
CA CYS A 48 -12.73 -11.46 -5.84
C CYS A 48 -13.00 -11.57 -4.32
N GLY A 49 -13.70 -10.61 -3.74
CA GLY A 49 -14.05 -10.61 -2.31
C GLY A 49 -12.95 -10.10 -1.36
N CYS A 50 -11.83 -9.59 -1.88
CA CYS A 50 -10.82 -8.95 -1.05
C CYS A 50 -11.28 -7.54 -0.60
N ALA A 51 -10.64 -7.04 0.46
CA ALA A 51 -10.92 -5.73 1.01
C ALA A 51 -10.30 -4.56 0.21
N SER A 52 -9.99 -4.73 -1.08
CA SER A 52 -9.52 -3.64 -1.95
C SER A 52 -10.61 -2.59 -2.15
N PHE A 53 -10.22 -1.32 -2.11
CA PHE A 53 -11.10 -0.20 -2.36
C PHE A 53 -10.32 0.99 -2.93
N ASN A 54 -11.01 1.84 -3.69
CA ASN A 54 -10.42 3.05 -4.25
C ASN A 54 -10.75 4.26 -3.37
N PHE A 55 -9.83 5.23 -3.35
CA PHE A 55 -10.05 6.53 -2.74
C PHE A 55 -10.62 7.51 -3.78
N LYS A 56 -11.46 8.42 -3.29
CA LYS A 56 -11.92 9.59 -4.03
C LYS A 56 -11.60 10.81 -3.19
N ILE A 57 -10.77 11.71 -3.72
CA ILE A 57 -10.39 12.91 -2.99
C ILE A 57 -11.37 14.02 -3.34
N GLU A 58 -11.98 14.62 -2.33
CA GLU A 58 -12.89 15.75 -2.52
C GLU A 58 -12.15 16.91 -3.21
N GLY A 59 -12.76 17.50 -4.24
CA GLY A 59 -12.17 18.61 -4.99
C GLY A 59 -11.10 18.23 -6.02
N LYS A 60 -10.77 16.94 -6.20
CA LYS A 60 -9.85 16.47 -7.26
C LYS A 60 -10.57 15.65 -8.35
N PRO A 61 -10.06 15.70 -9.60
CA PRO A 61 -10.55 14.82 -10.66
C PRO A 61 -10.27 13.35 -10.34
N ASP A 62 -10.89 12.44 -11.09
CA ASP A 62 -10.53 11.03 -11.04
C ASP A 62 -9.05 10.86 -11.41
N ALA A 63 -8.36 9.98 -10.67
CA ALA A 63 -6.96 9.71 -10.94
C ALA A 63 -6.80 9.14 -12.36
N PRO A 64 -5.80 9.60 -13.13
CA PRO A 64 -5.55 9.06 -14.47
C PRO A 64 -5.21 7.56 -14.42
N PRO A 65 -5.30 6.83 -15.55
CA PRO A 65 -4.84 5.45 -15.60
C PRO A 65 -3.33 5.38 -15.29
N GLY A 66 -2.98 4.64 -14.24
CA GLY A 66 -1.62 4.51 -13.75
C GLY A 66 -1.60 3.87 -12.37
N VAL A 67 -0.48 3.25 -12.01
CA VAL A 67 -0.25 2.70 -10.67
C VAL A 67 1.15 3.09 -10.25
N HIS A 68 1.24 3.98 -9.28
CA HIS A 68 2.49 4.34 -8.62
C HIS A 68 2.41 3.91 -7.16
N ILE A 69 3.13 2.84 -6.82
CA ILE A 69 3.07 2.23 -5.50
C ILE A 69 3.80 3.15 -4.51
N LEU A 70 3.05 3.67 -3.54
CA LEU A 70 3.56 4.48 -2.44
C LEU A 70 4.03 3.62 -1.28
N GLY A 71 3.46 2.43 -1.09
CA GLY A 71 3.90 1.48 -0.07
C GLY A 71 3.33 0.10 -0.32
N ASP A 72 4.16 -0.93 -0.14
CA ASP A 72 3.79 -2.34 -0.28
C ASP A 72 4.19 -3.11 0.98
N PHE A 73 3.24 -3.85 1.52
CA PHE A 73 3.35 -4.55 2.79
C PHE A 73 2.69 -5.91 2.73
N VAL A 74 3.06 -6.77 3.67
CA VAL A 74 2.54 -8.12 3.81
C VAL A 74 1.94 -8.36 5.17
N VAL A 75 0.90 -9.18 5.17
CA VAL A 75 0.24 -9.66 6.38
C VAL A 75 0.13 -11.17 6.34
N GLY A 76 0.14 -11.79 7.52
CA GLY A 76 0.08 -13.25 7.67
C GLY A 76 1.46 -13.92 7.63
N LYS A 77 1.46 -15.25 7.61
CA LYS A 77 2.63 -16.12 7.47
C LYS A 77 2.19 -17.39 6.76
N GLY A 78 3.06 -17.98 5.93
CA GLY A 78 2.77 -19.25 5.25
C GLY A 78 1.55 -19.15 4.32
N ASP A 79 0.61 -20.08 4.46
CA ASP A 79 -0.52 -20.25 3.53
C ASP A 79 -1.66 -19.24 3.73
N GLU A 80 -1.58 -18.37 4.74
CA GLU A 80 -2.53 -17.28 5.01
C GLU A 80 -1.91 -15.91 4.72
N MET A 81 -0.84 -15.88 3.92
CA MET A 81 -0.17 -14.65 3.55
C MET A 81 -0.96 -13.91 2.45
N PHE A 82 -1.13 -12.60 2.65
CA PHE A 82 -1.67 -11.69 1.65
C PHE A 82 -0.90 -10.38 1.68
N GLY A 83 -0.82 -9.74 0.52
CA GLY A 83 -0.15 -8.46 0.34
C GLY A 83 -1.17 -7.33 0.28
N ILE A 84 -0.71 -6.15 0.63
CA ILE A 84 -1.50 -4.93 0.64
C ILE A 84 -0.60 -3.78 0.22
N PHE A 85 -1.02 -3.05 -0.80
CA PHE A 85 -0.30 -1.89 -1.28
C PHE A 85 -1.22 -0.69 -1.45
N ILE A 86 -0.65 0.49 -1.22
CA ILE A 86 -1.29 1.78 -1.42
C ILE A 86 -0.62 2.44 -2.62
N PHE A 87 -1.42 3.01 -3.51
CA PHE A 87 -0.91 3.59 -4.75
C PHE A 87 -1.60 4.91 -5.09
N GLU A 88 -0.82 5.75 -5.77
CA GLU A 88 -1.29 6.97 -6.39
C GLU A 88 -1.27 6.83 -7.91
N SER A 89 -1.94 7.76 -8.58
CA SER A 89 -1.80 7.95 -10.01
C SER A 89 -1.93 9.42 -10.35
N GLY A 90 -0.95 9.94 -11.08
CA GLY A 90 -0.93 11.34 -11.54
C GLY A 90 -0.92 12.36 -10.40
N GLY A 91 -0.36 12.02 -9.23
CA GLY A 91 -0.34 12.88 -8.04
C GLY A 91 -1.64 12.88 -7.25
N ILE A 92 -2.52 11.90 -7.47
CA ILE A 92 -3.79 11.74 -6.76
C ILE A 92 -3.80 10.36 -6.10
N LEU A 93 -4.09 10.33 -4.79
CA LEU A 93 -4.22 9.08 -4.05
C LEU A 93 -5.37 8.27 -4.65
N SER A 94 -5.03 7.11 -5.24
CA SER A 94 -5.96 6.35 -6.09
C SER A 94 -6.68 5.27 -5.32
N GLY A 95 -5.95 4.45 -4.56
CA GLY A 95 -6.57 3.31 -3.91
C GLY A 95 -5.62 2.50 -3.04
N LEU A 96 -6.23 1.52 -2.37
CA LEU A 96 -5.55 0.49 -1.61
C LEU A 96 -6.04 -0.86 -2.13
N GLU A 97 -5.08 -1.70 -2.51
CA GLU A 97 -5.36 -3.02 -3.05
C GLU A 97 -4.78 -4.11 -2.15
N VAL A 98 -5.64 -5.07 -1.81
CA VAL A 98 -5.30 -6.30 -1.12
C VAL A 98 -5.22 -7.41 -2.15
N TYR A 99 -4.03 -7.99 -2.30
CA TYR A 99 -3.77 -9.09 -3.23
C TYR A 99 -3.43 -10.37 -2.47
N ARG A 100 -3.89 -11.47 -3.02
CA ARG A 100 -3.70 -12.80 -2.45
C ARG A 100 -2.28 -13.30 -2.78
N LEU A 101 -1.54 -13.73 -1.77
CA LEU A 101 -0.24 -14.42 -1.96
C LEU A 101 -0.36 -15.93 -1.74
N ALA A 102 -1.29 -16.37 -0.89
CA ALA A 102 -1.61 -17.77 -0.62
C ALA A 102 -3.12 -18.04 -0.51
N ALA A 103 -3.56 -19.25 -0.17
CA ALA A 103 -4.86 -19.84 -0.55
C ALA A 103 -6.12 -18.94 -0.51
N GLU A 104 -6.31 -18.06 0.48
CA GLU A 104 -7.48 -17.18 0.58
C GLU A 104 -7.15 -15.71 0.92
N ALA A 105 -7.87 -14.78 0.28
CA ALA A 105 -7.73 -13.35 0.55
C ALA A 105 -8.71 -12.99 1.65
N SER A 106 -8.21 -12.36 2.72
CA SER A 106 -9.07 -11.93 3.82
C SER A 106 -10.06 -10.85 3.32
N PRO A 107 -11.36 -10.97 3.63
CA PRO A 107 -12.35 -9.93 3.36
C PRO A 107 -12.24 -8.75 4.35
N VAL A 108 -11.35 -8.84 5.34
CA VAL A 108 -11.16 -7.85 6.40
C VAL A 108 -9.77 -7.23 6.29
N LEU A 109 -9.74 -5.90 6.37
CA LEU A 109 -8.48 -5.14 6.42
C LEU A 109 -7.71 -5.47 7.71
N PRO A 110 -6.41 -5.73 7.59
CA PRO A 110 -5.55 -6.00 8.75
C PRO A 110 -5.38 -4.74 9.59
N ALA A 111 -5.06 -4.93 10.87
CA ALA A 111 -4.63 -3.82 11.71
C ALA A 111 -3.21 -3.37 11.32
N PRO A 112 -2.86 -2.08 11.47
CA PRO A 112 -1.55 -1.57 11.08
C PRO A 112 -0.38 -2.33 11.70
N GLU A 113 -0.55 -2.84 12.93
CA GLU A 113 0.48 -3.57 13.67
C GLU A 113 0.77 -4.97 13.08
N GLN A 114 -0.10 -5.45 12.18
CA GLN A 114 0.08 -6.73 11.51
C GLN A 114 0.88 -6.61 10.20
N LEU A 115 1.03 -5.38 9.68
CA LEU A 115 1.78 -5.07 8.48
C LEU A 115 3.25 -5.26 8.72
N ARG A 116 3.90 -5.91 7.77
CA ARG A 116 5.35 -6.01 7.71
C ARG A 116 5.79 -5.57 6.33
N PRO A 117 6.87 -4.78 6.21
CA PRO A 117 7.44 -4.49 4.91
C PRO A 117 7.83 -5.81 4.24
N TRP A 118 7.79 -5.83 2.91
CA TRP A 118 8.35 -6.97 2.16
C TRP A 118 9.84 -7.06 2.51
N SER A 119 10.23 -7.95 3.42
CA SER A 119 11.63 -8.22 3.60
C SER A 119 12.05 -9.01 2.37
N GLU A 120 12.66 -8.34 1.39
CA GLU A 120 13.55 -9.07 0.50
C GLU A 120 14.53 -9.85 1.41
N PRO A 121 14.75 -11.16 1.20
CA PRO A 121 15.98 -11.75 1.71
C PRO A 121 17.09 -10.87 1.14
N ASN A 122 17.98 -10.37 2.01
CA ASN A 122 19.12 -9.55 1.64
C ASN A 122 19.82 -10.09 0.37
N ILE A 123 19.52 -9.55 -0.81
CA ILE A 123 20.35 -9.69 -2.01
C ILE A 123 21.12 -8.37 -2.12
N GLY A 124 21.94 -8.05 -1.11
CA GLY A 124 22.53 -6.72 -1.05
C GLY A 124 23.40 -6.33 0.14
N SER A 125 24.02 -7.27 0.86
CA SER A 125 25.23 -6.96 1.66
C SER A 125 26.12 -8.19 1.85
N ALA A 126 26.54 -8.74 0.73
CA ALA A 126 27.80 -9.45 0.62
C ALA A 126 28.51 -8.97 -0.65
N ILE A 127 28.75 -7.65 -0.73
CA ILE A 127 29.90 -7.17 -1.51
C ILE A 127 31.10 -7.34 -0.57
N GLU A 128 31.60 -8.57 -0.44
CA GLU A 128 33.03 -8.77 -0.25
C GLU A 128 33.68 -8.44 -1.59
N VAL A 129 33.97 -7.15 -1.82
CA VAL A 129 34.95 -6.75 -2.82
C VAL A 129 36.30 -6.63 -2.12
N CYS A 130 37.23 -7.37 -2.69
CA CYS A 130 38.61 -7.60 -2.29
C CYS A 130 39.35 -6.42 -1.66
N GLY A 131 40.12 -6.75 -0.62
CA GLY A 131 41.51 -6.32 -0.51
C GLY A 131 41.72 -4.98 0.17
N ASN A 132 42.06 -5.04 1.46
CA ASN A 132 43.15 -4.18 1.93
C ASN A 132 44.14 -5.03 2.72
N GLY A 133 45.35 -5.12 2.15
CA GLY A 133 46.44 -5.95 2.63
C GLY A 133 46.79 -5.64 4.07
N ARG A 134 46.91 -6.70 4.86
CA ARG A 134 47.74 -6.72 6.06
C ARG A 134 49.09 -7.28 5.64
N ASN A 135 50.03 -6.36 5.47
CA ASN A 135 51.34 -6.25 6.12
C ASN A 135 52.13 -7.53 6.48
N ASP A 136 53.46 -7.34 6.37
CA ASP A 136 54.55 -7.96 7.15
C ASP A 136 55.28 -9.16 6.55
N GLY A 137 56.54 -8.90 6.14
CA GLY A 137 57.57 -9.88 5.79
C GLY A 137 58.65 -9.32 4.88
#